data_AF-A0A086P5W3-F1
#
_entry.id   AF-A0A086P5W3-F1
#
_cell.length_a   1.000
_cell.length_b   1.000
_cell.length_c   1.000
_cell.angle_alpha   90.00
_cell.angle_beta   90.00
_cell.angle_gamma   90.00
#
_symmetry.space_group_name_H-M   'P 1'
#
loop_
_entity.id
_entity.type
_entity.pdbx_description
1 polymer ?
#
loop_
_entity_poly.entity_id
_entity_poly.type
_entity_poly.pdbx_seq_one_letter_code
_entity_poly.pdbx_strand_id
1 'polypeptide(L)'
;MAIRHAVLPKEEWLEQRRIVVDYPISGIPDAQHLDNAKEFHFQALARGCQQYGIELIYRPIRTPHYGGHIERLIGTMIGEVHLLPGTTFSNVVDKGDYDAEGRSCMTLQEFERWLAFQVSIYHNNVHRVLGVTPFAAWSDLRSTRPLPLGMDL
;
A
#
# COMPACT_ATOMS: atom_id res chain seq x y z
N MET A 1 4.73 10.12 3.58
CA MET A 1 5.09 8.80 4.13
C MET A 1 4.87 7.68 3.11
N ALA A 2 3.68 7.52 2.52
CA ALA A 2 3.38 6.43 1.56
C ALA A 2 4.30 6.40 0.33
N ILE A 3 4.50 7.53 -0.35
CA ILE A 3 5.37 7.61 -1.55
C ILE A 3 6.82 7.23 -1.23
N ARG A 4 7.36 7.73 -0.11
CA ARG A 4 8.70 7.36 0.35
C ARG A 4 8.81 5.85 0.53
N HIS A 5 7.82 5.23 1.16
CA HIS A 5 7.82 3.78 1.35
C HIS A 5 7.60 3.00 0.05
N ALA A 6 6.89 3.56 -0.93
CA ALA A 6 6.75 2.93 -2.26
C ALA A 6 8.06 2.96 -3.05
N VAL A 7 8.82 4.06 -2.97
CA VAL A 7 10.02 4.29 -3.79
C VAL A 7 11.28 3.69 -3.18
N LEU A 8 11.45 3.77 -1.86
CA LEU A 8 12.70 3.34 -1.21
C LEU A 8 12.74 1.82 -0.98
N PRO A 9 13.95 1.23 -0.98
CA PRO A 9 14.16 -0.13 -0.49
C PRO A 9 13.63 -0.31 0.96
N LYS A 10 13.19 -1.53 1.29
CA LYS A 10 12.45 -1.82 2.55
C LYS A 10 13.29 -2.54 3.60
N GLU A 11 14.53 -2.89 3.29
CA GLU A 11 15.40 -3.74 4.09
C GLU A 11 15.58 -3.17 5.49
N GLU A 12 15.95 -1.90 5.61
CA GLU A 12 16.11 -1.22 6.90
C GLU A 12 14.77 -1.15 7.68
N TRP A 13 13.67 -0.87 6.98
CA TRP A 13 12.34 -0.80 7.59
C TRP A 13 11.88 -2.15 8.14
N LEU A 14 12.14 -3.23 7.41
CA LEU A 14 11.86 -4.62 7.79
C LEU A 14 12.72 -5.03 8.98
N GLU A 15 14.02 -4.75 8.95
CA GLU A 15 14.97 -5.08 10.02
C GLU A 15 14.58 -4.43 11.34
N GLN A 16 14.31 -3.11 11.33
CA GLN A 16 13.86 -2.36 12.51
C GLN A 16 12.60 -2.94 13.17
N ARG A 17 11.76 -3.63 12.39
CA ARG A 17 10.50 -4.25 12.83
C ARG A 17 10.60 -5.77 12.98
N ARG A 18 11.80 -6.34 12.78
CA ARG A 18 12.09 -7.78 12.81
C ARG A 18 11.18 -8.57 11.86
N ILE A 19 10.81 -8.01 10.72
CA ILE A 19 9.93 -8.64 9.75
C ILE A 19 10.78 -9.47 8.79
N VAL A 20 10.47 -10.75 8.64
CA VAL A 20 11.19 -11.68 7.75
C VAL A 20 10.25 -12.05 6.60
N VAL A 21 10.24 -11.21 5.57
CA VAL A 21 9.51 -11.41 4.32
C VAL A 21 10.34 -10.88 3.16
N ASP A 22 10.19 -11.49 1.99
CA ASP A 22 10.73 -10.90 0.76
C ASP A 22 9.81 -9.77 0.28
N TYR A 23 10.30 -8.54 0.30
CA TYR A 23 9.56 -7.35 -0.14
C TYR A 23 10.44 -6.42 -1.00
N PRO A 24 10.87 -6.87 -2.19
CA PRO A 24 11.82 -6.15 -3.04
C PRO A 24 11.17 -5.04 -3.88
N ILE A 25 9.85 -4.88 -3.78
CA ILE A 25 9.09 -3.89 -4.55
C ILE A 25 9.43 -2.48 -4.06
N SER A 26 10.29 -1.82 -4.84
CA SER A 26 10.70 -0.42 -4.71
C SER A 26 11.10 0.13 -6.09
N GLY A 27 11.31 1.45 -6.18
CA GLY A 27 11.69 2.14 -7.41
C GLY A 27 10.84 3.37 -7.71
N ILE A 28 11.36 4.24 -8.57
CA ILE A 28 10.66 5.45 -9.02
C ILE A 28 9.63 5.06 -10.11
N PRO A 29 8.32 5.29 -9.90
CA PRO A 29 7.31 5.00 -10.91
C PRO A 29 7.31 6.06 -12.01
N ASP A 30 6.87 5.70 -13.22
CA ASP A 30 6.69 6.69 -14.30
C ASP A 30 5.49 7.61 -14.05
N ALA A 31 4.45 7.08 -13.41
CA ALA A 31 3.23 7.82 -13.11
C ALA A 31 2.61 7.39 -11.78
N GLN A 32 1.96 8.33 -11.10
CA GLN A 32 1.14 8.11 -9.91
C GLN A 32 -0.30 8.54 -10.17
N HIS A 33 -1.21 7.60 -9.98
CA HIS A 33 -2.65 7.85 -10.10
C HIS A 33 -3.22 8.25 -8.74
N LEU A 34 -3.82 9.44 -8.67
CA LEU A 34 -4.34 10.03 -7.43
C LEU A 34 -5.85 10.28 -7.54
N ASP A 35 -6.54 10.22 -6.41
CA ASP A 35 -7.88 10.78 -6.33
C ASP A 35 -7.83 12.33 -6.26
N ASN A 36 -8.99 12.99 -6.28
CA ASN A 36 -9.08 14.45 -6.26
C ASN A 36 -9.19 15.04 -4.84
N ALA A 37 -8.73 14.32 -3.81
CA ALA A 37 -8.67 14.87 -2.46
C ALA A 37 -7.75 16.09 -2.45
N LYS A 38 -8.13 17.12 -1.69
CA LYS A 38 -7.41 18.40 -1.63
C LYS A 38 -5.95 18.22 -1.23
N GLU A 39 -5.65 17.20 -0.45
CA GLU A 39 -4.31 16.82 0.00
C GLU A 39 -3.37 16.35 -1.11
N PHE A 40 -3.88 15.99 -2.28
CA PHE A 40 -3.06 15.60 -3.43
C PHE A 40 -2.72 16.77 -4.34
N HIS A 41 -3.32 17.96 -4.13
CA HIS A 41 -3.05 19.15 -4.92
C HIS A 41 -1.97 20.07 -4.32
N PHE A 42 -1.18 19.60 -3.34
CA PHE A 42 -0.12 20.40 -2.74
C PHE A 42 1.09 20.57 -3.66
N GLN A 43 1.63 21.79 -3.73
CA GLN A 43 2.78 22.15 -4.58
C GLN A 43 4.05 21.33 -4.26
N ALA A 44 4.24 20.88 -3.02
CA ALA A 44 5.38 20.06 -2.65
C ALA A 44 5.36 18.69 -3.35
N LEU A 45 4.18 18.06 -3.45
CA LEU A 45 4.01 16.78 -4.14
C LEU A 45 4.27 16.94 -5.64
N ALA A 46 3.68 17.97 -6.26
CA ALA A 46 3.87 18.27 -7.68
C ALA A 46 5.34 18.51 -8.03
N ARG A 47 6.05 19.34 -7.24
CA ARG A 47 7.49 19.61 -7.45
C ARG A 47 8.36 18.38 -7.28
N GLY A 48 8.11 17.58 -6.24
CA GLY A 48 8.83 16.33 -6.03
C GLY A 48 8.63 15.37 -7.21
N CYS A 49 7.40 15.18 -7.66
CA CYS A 49 7.12 14.29 -8.79
C CYS A 49 7.77 14.80 -10.09
N GLN A 50 7.68 16.10 -10.38
CA GLN A 50 8.34 16.71 -11.54
C GLN A 50 9.86 16.51 -11.53
N GLN A 51 10.51 16.68 -10.37
CA GLN A 51 11.96 16.51 -10.23
C GLN A 51 12.42 15.09 -10.57
N TYR A 52 11.62 14.08 -10.25
CA TYR A 52 11.94 12.67 -10.49
C TYR A 52 11.27 12.10 -11.75
N GLY A 53 10.71 12.94 -12.61
CA GLY A 53 10.06 12.50 -13.85
C GLY A 53 8.78 11.69 -13.63
N ILE A 54 8.13 11.82 -12.47
CA ILE A 54 6.89 11.14 -12.13
C ILE A 54 5.70 11.97 -12.61
N GLU A 55 4.89 11.41 -13.49
CA GLU A 55 3.64 12.01 -13.93
C GLU A 55 2.55 11.90 -12.83
N LEU A 56 1.85 12.99 -12.53
CA LEU A 56 0.69 12.97 -11.63
C LEU A 56 -0.60 12.90 -12.44
N ILE A 57 -1.30 11.77 -12.35
CA ILE A 57 -2.54 11.51 -13.07
C ILE A 57 -3.71 11.54 -12.09
N TYR A 58 -4.53 12.58 -12.15
CA TYR A 58 -5.72 12.70 -11.31
C TYR A 58 -6.92 12.00 -11.96
N ARG A 59 -7.78 11.40 -11.15
CA ARG A 59 -9.04 10.83 -11.66
C ARG A 59 -9.88 11.90 -12.37
N PRO A 60 -10.57 11.57 -13.47
CA PRO A 60 -11.58 12.45 -14.03
C PRO A 60 -12.67 12.78 -13.00
N ILE A 61 -13.12 14.03 -12.96
CA ILE A 61 -14.15 14.48 -12.03
C ILE A 61 -15.43 13.62 -12.19
N ARG A 62 -15.99 13.15 -11.08
CA ARG A 62 -17.24 12.34 -11.00
C ARG A 62 -17.18 10.95 -11.65
N THR A 63 -16.00 10.32 -11.73
CA THR A 63 -15.87 8.94 -12.22
C THR A 63 -15.44 7.97 -11.11
N PRO A 64 -16.39 7.34 -10.39
CA PRO A 64 -16.08 6.46 -9.26
C PRO A 64 -15.37 5.15 -9.68
N HIS A 65 -15.50 4.74 -10.95
CA HIS A 65 -15.03 3.44 -11.42
C HIS A 65 -13.50 3.26 -11.45
N TYR A 66 -12.71 4.34 -11.36
CA TYR A 66 -11.23 4.28 -11.40
C TYR A 66 -10.57 3.79 -10.10
N GLY A 67 -11.36 3.43 -9.08
CA GLY A 67 -10.86 2.95 -7.78
C GLY A 67 -10.99 1.45 -7.52
N GLY A 68 -11.69 0.71 -8.37
CA GLY A 68 -12.15 -0.65 -8.02
C GLY A 68 -11.06 -1.66 -7.68
N HIS A 69 -9.83 -1.48 -8.19
CA HIS A 69 -8.70 -2.34 -7.82
C HIS A 69 -8.16 -2.05 -6.42
N ILE A 70 -7.99 -0.77 -6.08
CA ILE A 70 -7.52 -0.34 -4.76
C ILE A 70 -8.61 -0.59 -3.71
N GLU A 71 -9.88 -0.29 -4.03
CA GLU A 71 -11.01 -0.54 -3.13
C GLU A 71 -11.18 -2.04 -2.83
N ARG A 72 -11.00 -2.91 -3.82
CA ARG A 72 -11.02 -4.37 -3.60
C ARG A 72 -9.86 -4.84 -2.73
N LEU A 73 -8.67 -4.29 -2.94
CA LEU A 73 -7.51 -4.60 -2.10
C LEU A 73 -7.73 -4.15 -0.65
N ILE A 74 -8.22 -2.92 -0.46
CA ILE A 74 -8.57 -2.38 0.86
C ILE A 74 -9.65 -3.25 1.51
N GLY A 75 -10.71 -3.62 0.79
CA GLY A 75 -11.75 -4.50 1.31
C GLY A 75 -11.22 -5.88 1.74
N THR A 76 -10.27 -6.44 0.98
CA THR A 76 -9.59 -7.69 1.34
C THR A 76 -8.79 -7.51 2.63
N MET A 77 -7.99 -6.45 2.73
CA MET A 77 -7.20 -6.15 3.93
C MET A 77 -8.07 -5.85 5.15
N ILE A 78 -9.19 -5.12 4.99
CA ILE A 78 -10.15 -4.86 6.07
C ILE A 78 -10.77 -6.17 6.57
N GLY A 79 -11.12 -7.09 5.67
CA GLY A 79 -11.58 -8.43 6.05
C GLY A 79 -10.60 -9.15 6.98
N GLU A 80 -9.31 -9.07 6.67
CA GLU A 80 -8.23 -9.63 7.49
C GLU A 80 -8.04 -8.86 8.81
N VAL A 81 -8.19 -7.52 8.81
CA VAL A 81 -8.12 -6.70 10.03
C VAL A 81 -9.17 -7.16 11.05
N HIS A 82 -10.38 -7.54 10.62
CA HIS A 82 -11.42 -8.03 11.52
C HIS A 82 -11.08 -9.33 12.26
N LEU A 83 -10.02 -10.03 11.86
CA LEU A 83 -9.49 -11.19 12.58
C LEU A 83 -8.52 -10.81 13.70
N LEU A 84 -8.10 -9.55 13.76
CA LEU A 84 -7.22 -9.03 14.81
C LEU A 84 -7.97 -8.86 16.14
N PRO A 85 -7.32 -9.17 17.27
CA PRO A 85 -7.88 -8.93 18.59
C PRO A 85 -8.16 -7.43 18.79
N GLY A 86 -9.31 -7.11 19.40
CA GLY A 86 -9.69 -5.72 19.73
C GLY A 86 -10.40 -4.94 18.61
N THR A 87 -10.65 -5.54 17.45
CA THR A 87 -11.44 -4.87 16.40
C THR A 87 -12.93 -4.84 16.74
N THR A 88 -13.54 -3.66 16.61
CA THR A 88 -14.97 -3.47 16.81
C THR A 88 -15.73 -4.17 15.70
N PHE A 89 -16.33 -5.32 16.00
CA PHE A 89 -17.29 -5.96 15.11
C PHE A 89 -18.39 -4.96 14.71
N SER A 90 -18.78 -4.99 13.44
CA SER A 90 -19.76 -4.09 12.81
C SER A 90 -21.19 -4.18 13.37
N ASN A 91 -21.38 -4.71 14.58
CA ASN A 91 -22.68 -4.90 15.20
C ASN A 91 -22.88 -3.91 16.35
N VAL A 92 -23.64 -2.86 16.08
CA VAL A 92 -24.04 -1.84 17.08
C VAL A 92 -24.96 -2.44 18.16
N VAL A 93 -25.49 -3.65 17.97
CA VAL A 93 -26.36 -4.34 18.94
C VAL A 93 -25.57 -5.02 20.07
N ASP A 94 -24.29 -5.34 19.86
CA ASP A 94 -23.40 -5.87 20.92
C ASP A 94 -22.61 -4.77 21.65
N LYS A 95 -22.86 -3.48 21.33
CA LYS A 95 -22.26 -2.31 22.00
C LYS A 95 -22.90 -2.04 23.38
N GLY A 96 -22.75 -2.98 24.30
CA GLY A 96 -22.83 -2.67 25.74
C GLY A 96 -21.60 -1.87 26.22
N ASP A 97 -21.13 -2.16 27.43
CA ASP A 97 -19.95 -1.57 28.09
C ASP A 97 -18.60 -2.00 27.43
N TYR A 98 -18.45 -1.81 26.12
CA TYR A 98 -17.22 -2.15 25.40
C TYR A 98 -16.13 -1.10 25.64
N ASP A 99 -15.25 -1.36 26.61
CA ASP A 99 -14.05 -0.57 26.91
C ASP A 99 -12.97 -0.77 25.83
N ALA A 100 -12.99 0.10 24.83
CA ALA A 100 -12.00 0.11 23.74
C ALA A 100 -10.63 0.66 24.20
N GLU A 101 -10.57 1.44 25.27
CA GLU A 101 -9.32 2.03 25.78
C GLU A 101 -8.51 1.02 26.62
N GLY A 102 -9.17 0.16 27.40
CA GLY A 102 -8.53 -0.84 28.26
C GLY A 102 -7.96 -2.07 27.53
N ARG A 103 -8.28 -2.26 26.24
CA ARG A 103 -7.83 -3.39 25.41
C ARG A 103 -7.18 -2.94 24.10
N SER A 104 -6.20 -2.04 24.19
CA SER A 104 -5.21 -1.87 23.12
C SER A 104 -4.49 -3.21 22.88
N CYS A 105 -5.01 -4.02 21.95
CA CYS A 105 -4.54 -5.39 21.76
C CYS A 105 -3.25 -5.49 20.92
N MET A 106 -2.84 -4.40 20.27
CA MET A 106 -1.62 -4.33 19.46
C MET A 106 -0.98 -2.94 19.52
N THR A 107 0.34 -2.92 19.66
CA THR A 107 1.19 -1.75 19.42
C THR A 107 1.25 -1.42 17.92
N LEU A 108 1.63 -0.18 17.58
CA LEU A 108 1.84 0.22 16.18
C LEU A 108 2.84 -0.70 15.46
N GLN A 109 3.91 -1.12 16.14
CA GLN A 109 4.92 -2.01 15.57
C GLN A 109 4.34 -3.41 15.27
N GLU A 110 3.49 -3.94 16.14
CA GLU A 110 2.79 -5.20 15.90
C GLU A 110 1.82 -5.09 14.72
N PHE A 111 1.10 -3.96 14.60
CA PHE A 111 0.22 -3.71 13.47
C PHE A 111 1.00 -3.58 12.15
N GLU A 112 2.10 -2.83 12.13
CA GLU A 112 2.97 -2.70 10.95
C GLU A 112 3.52 -4.06 10.50
N ARG A 113 3.92 -4.91 11.46
CA ARG A 113 4.38 -6.28 11.19
C ARG A 113 3.28 -7.15 10.61
N TRP A 114 2.09 -7.13 11.22
CA TRP A 114 0.93 -7.86 10.69
C TRP A 114 0.57 -7.39 9.28
N LEU A 115 0.53 -6.06 9.05
CA LEU A 115 0.22 -5.48 7.76
C LEU A 115 1.24 -5.88 6.70
N ALA A 116 2.53 -5.91 7.04
CA ALA A 116 3.57 -6.38 6.13
C ALA A 116 3.38 -7.84 5.72
N PHE A 117 2.98 -8.71 6.66
CA PHE A 117 2.64 -10.10 6.35
C PHE A 117 1.43 -10.19 5.41
N GLN A 118 0.37 -9.42 5.66
CA GLN A 118 -0.80 -9.39 4.78
C GLN A 118 -0.46 -8.91 3.36
N VAL A 119 0.36 -7.87 3.26
CA VAL A 119 0.91 -7.40 1.98
C VAL A 119 1.72 -8.50 1.30
N SER A 120 2.56 -9.22 2.04
CA SER A 120 3.35 -10.34 1.50
C SER A 120 2.46 -11.49 0.99
N ILE A 121 1.42 -11.85 1.74
CA ILE A 121 0.42 -12.86 1.33
C ILE A 121 -0.26 -12.44 0.01
N TYR A 122 -0.71 -11.19 -0.09
CA TYR A 122 -1.31 -10.67 -1.31
C TYR A 122 -0.35 -10.78 -2.51
N HIS A 123 0.91 -10.38 -2.34
CA HIS A 123 1.89 -10.41 -3.43
C HIS A 123 2.29 -11.83 -3.86
N ASN A 124 2.12 -12.83 -2.99
CA ASN A 124 2.48 -14.24 -3.26
C ASN A 124 1.30 -15.14 -3.64
N ASN A 125 0.06 -14.64 -3.59
CA ASN A 125 -1.11 -15.37 -4.05
C ASN A 125 -1.44 -15.04 -5.52
N VAL A 126 -1.97 -16.02 -6.25
CA VAL A 126 -2.37 -15.83 -7.65
C VAL A 126 -3.48 -14.79 -7.72
N HIS A 127 -3.21 -13.69 -8.44
CA HIS A 127 -4.19 -12.63 -8.62
C HIS A 127 -5.09 -12.99 -9.81
N ARG A 128 -6.40 -13.10 -9.57
CA ARG A 128 -7.40 -13.57 -10.56
C ARG A 128 -7.30 -12.90 -11.94
N VAL A 129 -7.03 -11.60 -11.98
CA VAL A 129 -6.93 -10.84 -13.24
C VAL A 129 -5.57 -11.01 -13.92
N LEU A 130 -4.50 -11.22 -13.14
CA LEU A 130 -3.15 -11.36 -13.70
C LEU A 130 -2.86 -12.80 -14.14
N GLY A 131 -3.54 -13.80 -13.55
CA GLY A 131 -3.25 -15.22 -13.77
C GLY A 131 -1.95 -15.71 -13.09
N VAL A 132 -1.14 -14.79 -12.59
CA VAL A 132 0.10 -15.02 -11.84
C VAL A 132 0.06 -14.26 -10.51
N THR A 133 1.07 -14.47 -9.65
CA THR A 133 1.21 -13.67 -8.43
C THR A 133 1.63 -12.24 -8.77
N PRO A 134 1.19 -11.21 -8.01
CA PRO A 134 1.69 -9.84 -8.22
C PRO A 134 3.22 -9.74 -8.14
N PHE A 135 3.86 -10.54 -7.28
CA PHE A 135 5.31 -10.61 -7.17
C PHE A 135 5.98 -11.13 -8.45
N ALA A 136 5.44 -12.19 -9.07
CA ALA A 136 5.97 -12.73 -10.32
C ALA A 136 5.82 -11.70 -11.46
N ALA A 137 4.63 -11.12 -11.61
CA ALA A 137 4.39 -10.08 -12.60
C ALA A 137 5.35 -8.88 -12.44
N TRP A 138 5.58 -8.44 -11.20
CA TRP A 138 6.52 -7.36 -10.91
C TRP A 138 7.97 -7.75 -11.23
N SER A 139 8.40 -8.96 -10.87
CA SER A 139 9.76 -9.45 -11.13
C SER A 139 10.06 -9.52 -12.63
N ASP A 140 9.11 -10.04 -13.41
CA ASP A 140 9.20 -10.12 -14.86
C ASP A 140 9.31 -8.72 -15.47
N LEU A 141 8.42 -7.80 -15.10
CA LEU A 141 8.44 -6.43 -15.61
C LEU A 141 9.71 -5.68 -15.21
N ARG A 142 10.18 -5.82 -13.97
CA ARG A 142 11.40 -5.19 -13.49
C ARG A 142 12.63 -5.66 -14.28
N SER A 143 12.69 -6.93 -14.66
CA SER A 143 13.81 -7.47 -15.46
C SER A 143 13.91 -6.87 -16.86
N THR A 144 12.80 -6.31 -17.37
CA THR A 144 12.69 -5.75 -18.73
C THR A 144 12.59 -4.22 -18.76
N ARG A 145 12.48 -3.56 -17.60
CA ARG A 145 12.29 -2.11 -17.49
C ARG A 145 13.59 -1.38 -17.85
N PRO A 146 13.60 -0.52 -18.89
CA PRO A 146 14.72 0.36 -19.14
C PRO A 146 14.86 1.34 -17.97
N LEU A 147 16.10 1.66 -17.57
CA LEU A 147 16.34 2.70 -16.56
C LEU A 147 15.73 4.03 -17.05
N PRO A 148 15.10 4.82 -16.17
CA PRO A 148 14.60 6.13 -16.53
C PRO A 148 15.73 6.99 -17.12
N LEU A 149 15.47 7.62 -18.27
CA LEU A 149 16.40 8.58 -18.88
C LEU A 149 16.76 9.67 -17.86
N GLY A 150 18.05 9.78 -17.52
CA GLY A 150 18.58 10.80 -16.61
C GLY A 150 18.85 10.36 -15.17
N MET A 151 18.79 9.06 -14.86
CA MET A 151 19.31 8.48 -13.61
C MET A 151 20.64 7.77 -13.84
N ASP A 152 21.63 8.50 -14.36
CA ASP A 152 23.03 8.10 -14.23
C ASP A 152 23.52 8.69 -12.90
N LEU A 153 23.61 7.85 -11.86
CA LEU A 153 24.27 8.19 -10.59
C LEU A 153 25.73 7.72 -10.62
#